data_AF-A0A2M9LY38-F1
#
_entry.id   AF-A0A2M9LY38-F1
#
_cell.length_a   1.000
_cell.length_b   1.000
_cell.length_c   1.000
_cell.angle_alpha   90.00
_cell.angle_beta   90.00
_cell.angle_gamma   90.00
#
_symmetry.space_group_name_H-M   'P 1'
#
loop_
_entity.id
_entity.type
_entity.pdbx_description
1 polymer ?
#
loop_
_entity_poly.entity_id
_entity_poly.type
_entity_poly.pdbx_seq_one_letter_code
_entity_poly.pdbx_strand_id
1 'polypeptide(L)'
;MSERENILHVRVTAADAETLRTLLREEPLDVGGRPRETPGPGNEMTIEAYVPRGRAGRLERAGVSVDVLRDATETGRARQAEVGHGDRFADPDEVPYGLGKMVKEEGPGG
;
A
#
# COMPACT_ATOMS: atom_id res chain seq x y z
N MET A 1 -16.05 19.98 4.03
CA MET A 1 -15.22 18.86 3.52
C MET A 1 -13.90 18.95 4.26
N SER A 2 -13.62 18.05 5.23
CA SER A 2 -12.29 18.03 5.83
C SER A 2 -11.29 17.67 4.74
N GLU A 3 -10.31 18.53 4.51
CA GLU A 3 -9.13 18.18 3.71
C GLU A 3 -8.57 16.90 4.33
N ARG A 4 -8.67 15.78 3.60
CA ARG A 4 -8.04 14.54 4.03
C ARG A 4 -6.55 14.79 3.97
N GLU A 5 -5.90 14.76 5.13
CA GLU A 5 -4.46 14.93 5.24
C GLU A 5 -3.75 13.92 4.33
N ASN A 6 -2.77 14.39 3.54
CA ASN A 6 -2.03 13.50 2.64
C ASN A 6 -1.34 12.40 3.46
N ILE A 7 -1.49 11.16 2.99
CA ILE A 7 -0.80 9.99 3.50
C ILE A 7 0.56 9.90 2.83
N LEU A 8 1.61 9.87 3.64
CA LEU A 8 2.98 9.62 3.23
C LEU A 8 3.30 8.13 3.37
N HIS A 9 4.00 7.58 2.39
CA HIS A 9 4.68 6.30 2.51
C HIS A 9 6.10 6.59 3.01
N VAL A 10 6.43 6.10 4.19
CA VAL A 10 7.69 6.36 4.88
C VAL A 10 8.43 5.06 5.16
N ARG A 11 9.75 5.14 5.25
CA ARG A 11 10.61 4.13 5.86
C ARG A 11 11.00 4.62 7.24
N VAL A 12 10.72 3.82 8.24
CA VAL A 12 11.13 4.05 9.63
C VAL A 12 12.32 3.16 9.91
N THR A 13 13.42 3.76 10.36
CA THR A 13 14.64 3.04 10.75
C THR A 13 14.85 3.22 12.24
N ALA A 14 14.87 2.12 12.99
CA ALA A 14 15.15 2.10 14.41
C ALA A 14 16.56 1.56 14.66
N ALA A 15 17.20 2.01 15.73
CA ALA A 15 18.56 1.59 16.12
C ALA A 15 18.68 0.07 16.36
N ASP A 16 17.58 -0.56 16.83
CA ASP A 16 17.50 -1.99 17.07
C ASP A 16 16.04 -2.50 17.08
N ALA A 17 15.89 -3.82 17.21
CA ALA A 17 14.60 -4.50 17.23
C ALA A 17 13.74 -4.14 18.45
N GLU A 18 14.36 -3.81 19.59
CA GLU A 18 13.62 -3.43 20.80
C GLU A 18 13.00 -2.05 20.63
N THR A 19 13.79 -1.10 20.15
CA THR A 19 13.36 0.26 19.82
C THR A 19 12.22 0.24 18.81
N LEU A 20 12.32 -0.57 17.75
CA LEU A 20 11.24 -0.71 16.77
C LEU A 20 9.96 -1.29 17.39
N ARG A 21 10.10 -2.32 18.25
CA ARG A 21 8.94 -2.93 18.92
C ARG A 21 8.25 -1.95 19.86
N THR A 22 9.02 -1.16 20.60
CA THR A 22 8.49 -0.11 21.49
C THR A 22 7.74 0.94 20.67
N LEU A 23 8.32 1.42 19.58
CA LEU A 23 7.66 2.36 18.66
C LEU A 23 6.30 1.82 18.17
N LEU A 24 6.27 0.58 17.68
CA LEU A 24 5.03 -0.03 17.15
C LEU A 24 3.97 -0.31 18.22
N ARG A 25 4.36 -0.41 19.49
CA ARG A 25 3.42 -0.55 20.62
C ARG A 25 2.82 0.79 21.02
N GLU A 26 3.62 1.84 20.99
CA GLU A 26 3.18 3.19 21.36
C GLU A 26 2.38 3.86 20.24
N GLU A 27 2.80 3.65 18.99
CA GLU A 27 2.20 4.24 17.80
C GLU A 27 1.63 3.13 16.92
N PRO A 28 0.29 2.99 16.83
CA PRO A 28 -0.34 2.03 15.94
C PRO A 28 -0.20 2.51 14.49
N LEU A 29 0.92 2.15 13.85
CA LEU A 29 1.23 2.46 12.47
C LEU A 29 0.58 1.48 11.50
N ASP A 30 0.12 1.99 10.35
CA ASP A 30 -0.27 1.15 9.22
C ASP A 30 1.00 0.73 8.47
N VAL A 31 1.35 -0.56 8.52
CA VAL A 31 2.66 -1.06 8.10
C VAL A 31 2.61 -1.83 6.78
N GLY A 32 3.51 -1.47 5.87
CA GLY A 32 3.74 -2.15 4.61
C GLY A 32 4.68 -3.34 4.77
N GLY A 33 4.19 -4.45 5.32
CA GLY A 33 4.94 -5.71 5.41
C GLY A 33 5.62 -5.94 6.76
N ARG A 34 6.73 -6.69 6.75
CA ARG A 34 7.45 -7.12 7.97
C ARG A 34 8.70 -6.26 8.20
N PRO A 35 9.08 -6.01 9.48
CA PRO A 35 10.39 -5.47 9.81
C PRO A 35 11.54 -6.24 9.14
N ARG A 36 12.60 -5.53 8.78
CA ARG A 36 13.81 -6.10 8.16
C ARG A 36 15.06 -5.49 8.79
N GLU A 37 16.14 -6.25 8.83
CA GLU A 37 17.45 -5.72 9.17
C GLU A 37 17.92 -4.75 8.09
N THR A 38 18.59 -3.69 8.51
CA THR A 38 19.22 -2.71 7.63
C THR A 38 20.58 -3.25 7.20
N PRO A 39 20.94 -3.24 5.90
CA PRO A 39 22.24 -3.70 5.46
C PRO A 39 23.39 -2.92 6.12
N GLY A 40 24.27 -3.61 6.83
CA GLY A 40 25.43 -3.01 7.48
C GLY A 40 25.89 -3.79 8.71
N PRO A 41 26.92 -3.32 9.42
CA PRO A 41 27.40 -3.95 10.66
C PRO A 41 26.54 -3.64 11.89
N GLY A 42 25.54 -2.75 11.76
CA GLY A 42 24.67 -2.34 12.85
C GLY A 42 23.49 -3.30 13.07
N ASN A 43 22.75 -3.08 14.16
CA ASN A 43 21.56 -3.86 14.49
C ASN A 43 20.26 -3.15 14.05
N GLU A 44 20.38 -2.16 13.17
CA GLU A 44 19.28 -1.28 12.80
C GLU A 44 18.17 -2.04 12.08
N MET A 45 16.93 -1.72 12.41
CA MET A 45 15.74 -2.37 11.87
C MET A 45 14.90 -1.36 11.10
N THR A 46 14.46 -1.74 9.91
CA THR A 46 13.60 -0.93 9.05
C THR A 46 12.20 -1.52 8.93
N ILE A 47 11.21 -0.65 8.82
CA ILE A 47 9.85 -1.00 8.39
C ILE A 47 9.28 0.11 7.53
N GLU A 48 8.47 -0.24 6.54
CA GLU A 48 7.72 0.74 5.77
C GLU A 48 6.34 0.95 6.38
N ALA A 49 5.88 2.20 6.43
CA ALA A 49 4.59 2.56 7.02
C ALA A 49 3.88 3.65 6.21
N TYR A 50 2.58 3.76 6.40
CA TYR A 50 1.72 4.78 5.82
C TYR A 50 1.17 5.66 6.94
N VAL A 51 1.46 6.96 6.87
CA VAL A 51 1.12 7.88 7.96
C VAL A 51 0.59 9.21 7.42
N PRO A 52 -0.36 9.87 8.10
CA PRO A 52 -0.71 11.24 7.80
C PRO A 52 0.51 12.17 7.92
N ARG A 53 0.63 13.13 7.01
CA ARG A 53 1.79 14.03 6.90
C ARG A 53 2.15 14.71 8.22
N GLY A 54 1.19 15.22 8.99
CA GLY A 54 1.41 15.87 10.27
C GLY A 54 1.80 14.93 11.41
N ARG A 55 1.67 13.61 11.24
CA ARG A 55 2.12 12.60 12.20
C ARG A 55 3.54 12.10 11.91
N ALA A 56 4.03 12.20 10.67
CA ALA A 56 5.34 11.69 10.28
C ALA A 56 6.49 12.25 11.15
N GLY A 57 6.50 13.57 11.40
CA GLY A 57 7.53 14.21 12.23
C GLY A 57 7.49 13.84 13.71
N ARG A 58 6.40 13.24 14.21
CA ARG A 58 6.31 12.76 15.61
C ARG A 58 6.96 11.40 15.82
N LEU A 59 7.24 10.69 14.73
CA LEU A 59 7.90 9.39 14.77
C LEU A 59 9.41 9.53 14.94
N GLU A 60 9.99 10.64 14.46
CA GLU A 60 11.38 10.98 14.71
C GLU A 60 11.63 11.22 16.21
N ARG A 61 12.52 10.40 16.78
CA ARG A 61 12.91 10.45 18.20
C ARG A 61 14.28 9.80 18.37
N ALA A 62 14.82 9.84 19.57
CA ALA A 62 16.09 9.17 19.86
C ALA A 62 16.04 7.69 19.45
N GLY A 63 16.97 7.27 18.59
CA GLY A 63 17.04 5.91 18.06
C GLY A 63 16.04 5.57 16.96
N VAL A 64 15.28 6.55 16.43
CA VAL A 64 14.34 6.36 15.31
C VAL A 64 14.46 7.50 14.30
N SER A 65 14.76 7.16 13.04
CA SER A 65 14.70 8.08 11.91
C SER A 65 13.57 7.71 10.94
N VAL A 66 13.10 8.70 10.18
CA VAL A 66 11.99 8.56 9.23
C VAL A 66 12.38 9.15 7.89
N ASP A 67 12.41 8.33 6.86
CA ASP A 67 12.64 8.75 5.48
C ASP A 67 11.33 8.72 4.70
N VAL A 68 10.93 9.85 4.12
CA VAL A 68 9.73 9.90 3.25
C VAL A 68 10.08 9.29 1.89
N LEU A 69 9.44 8.17 1.53
CA LEU A 69 9.66 7.50 0.25
C LEU A 69 8.82 8.13 -0.87
N ARG A 70 7.54 8.46 -0.59
CA ARG A 70 6.64 9.15 -1.53
C ARG A 70 5.36 9.68 -0.85
N ASP A 71 4.68 10.62 -1.49
CA ASP A 71 3.28 10.95 -1.18
C ASP A 71 2.37 9.87 -1.81
N ALA A 72 1.81 9.01 -0.96
CA ALA A 72 0.98 7.90 -1.41
C ALA A 72 -0.38 8.38 -1.93
N THR A 73 -0.84 9.55 -1.46
CA THR A 73 -2.13 10.12 -1.87
C THR A 73 -2.01 10.72 -3.27
N GLU A 74 -0.93 11.44 -3.54
CA GLU A 74 -0.62 11.94 -4.88
C GLU A 74 -0.40 10.81 -5.88
N THR A 75 0.41 9.80 -5.50
CA THR A 75 0.64 8.62 -6.34
C THR A 75 -0.66 7.88 -6.65
N GLY A 76 -1.53 7.73 -5.65
CA GLY A 76 -2.84 7.08 -5.80
C GLY A 76 -3.74 7.83 -6.77
N ARG A 77 -3.82 9.17 -6.66
CA ARG A 77 -4.61 10.00 -7.58
C ARG A 77 -4.10 9.93 -9.01
N ALA A 78 -2.78 9.94 -9.20
CA ALA A 78 -2.17 9.80 -10.53
C ALA A 78 -2.55 8.46 -11.18
N ARG A 79 -2.43 7.35 -10.44
CA ARG A 79 -2.82 6.02 -10.92
C ARG A 79 -4.31 5.88 -11.18
N GLN A 80 -5.16 6.55 -10.40
CA GLN A 80 -6.59 6.57 -10.65
C GLN A 80 -6.96 7.34 -11.93
N ALA A 81 -6.14 8.31 -12.36
CA ALA A 81 -6.36 8.97 -13.65
C ALA A 81 -5.99 8.06 -14.85
N GLU A 82 -5.15 7.04 -14.64
CA GLU A 82 -4.78 6.06 -15.67
C GLU A 82 -5.87 5.01 -15.93
N VAL A 83 -6.76 4.76 -14.96
CA VAL A 83 -7.88 3.85 -15.18
C VAL A 83 -8.96 4.57 -15.98
N GLY A 84 -9.33 4.00 -17.13
CA GLY A 84 -10.43 4.52 -17.93
C GLY A 84 -11.72 4.57 -17.10
N HIS A 85 -12.45 5.67 -17.20
CA HIS A 85 -13.71 5.93 -16.47
C HIS A 85 -14.89 5.07 -16.95
N GLY A 86 -14.64 4.11 -17.84
CA GLY A 86 -15.68 3.28 -18.45
C GLY A 86 -16.08 2.13 -17.53
N ASP A 87 -17.38 1.95 -17.35
CA ASP A 87 -17.92 0.72 -16.80
C ASP A 87 -17.89 -0.35 -17.89
N ARG A 88 -16.99 -1.33 -17.73
CA ARG A 88 -16.82 -2.46 -18.67
C ARG A 88 -18.03 -3.41 -18.71
N PHE A 89 -19.06 -3.12 -17.91
CA PHE A 89 -20.31 -3.87 -17.82
C PHE A 89 -21.54 -2.99 -18.03
N ALA A 90 -21.36 -1.77 -18.55
CA ALA A 90 -22.47 -0.82 -18.76
C ALA A 90 -23.54 -1.35 -19.72
N ASP A 91 -23.15 -2.23 -20.65
CA ASP A 91 -24.07 -2.91 -21.56
C ASP A 91 -24.18 -4.39 -21.16
N PRO A 92 -25.33 -4.84 -20.62
CA PRO A 92 -25.54 -6.23 -20.24
C PRO A 92 -25.49 -7.20 -21.44
N ASP A 93 -25.60 -6.69 -22.67
CA ASP A 93 -25.54 -7.49 -23.90
C ASP A 93 -24.12 -7.54 -24.53
N GLU A 94 -23.17 -6.75 -24.02
CA GLU A 94 -21.79 -6.72 -24.53
C GLU A 94 -20.96 -7.83 -23.88
N VAL A 95 -20.88 -8.99 -24.55
CA VAL A 95 -20.06 -10.13 -24.12
C VAL A 95 -18.57 -9.79 -24.25
N PRO A 96 -17.78 -9.83 -23.16
CA PRO A 96 -16.34 -9.59 -23.24
C PRO A 96 -15.63 -10.57 -24.17
N TYR A 97 -14.75 -10.06 -25.04
CA TYR A 97 -13.90 -10.90 -25.89
C TYR A 97 -13.00 -11.80 -25.03
N GLY A 98 -13.00 -13.11 -25.30
CA GLY A 98 -12.19 -14.11 -24.60
C GLY A 98 -12.95 -15.04 -23.65
N LEU A 99 -14.27 -14.87 -23.49
CA LEU A 99 -15.11 -15.91 -22.91
C LEU A 99 -15.18 -17.08 -23.89
N GLY A 100 -14.43 -18.15 -23.60
CA GLY A 100 -14.53 -19.40 -24.36
C GLY A 100 -15.99 -19.84 -24.44
N LYS A 101 -16.51 -19.99 -25.66
CA LYS A 101 -17.86 -20.54 -25.86
C LYS A 101 -17.86 -21.97 -25.34
N MET A 102 -18.58 -22.22 -24.25
CA MET A 102 -18.95 -23.59 -23.87
C MET A 102 -19.92 -24.10 -24.93
N VAL A 103 -19.41 -24.80 -25.94
CA VAL A 103 -20.22 -25.54 -26.89
C VAL A 103 -20.84 -26.69 -26.12
N LYS A 104 -22.14 -26.62 -25.87
CA LYS A 104 -22.91 -27.75 -25.36
C LYS A 104 -23.11 -28.68 -26.54
N GLU A 105 -22.34 -29.77 -26.61
CA GLU A 105 -22.63 -30.84 -27.56
C GLU A 105 -23.98 -31.46 -27.16
N GLU A 106 -25.01 -31.20 -27.97
CA GLU A 106 -26.18 -32.07 -28.01
C GLU A 106 -25.75 -33.36 -28.69
N GLY A 107 -25.58 -34.42 -27.89
CA GLY A 107 -25.35 -35.77 -28.39
C GLY A 107 -26.53 -36.22 -29.27
N PRO A 108 -26.28 -37.07 -30.29
CA PRO A 108 -27.32 -37.44 -31.23
C PRO A 108 -28.33 -38.37 -30.53
N GLY A 109 -29.55 -37.89 -30.34
CA GLY A 109 -30.73 -38.71 -30.15
C GLY A 109 -31.48 -38.81 -31.48
N GLY A 110 -31.55 -40.02 -32.05
CA GLY A 110 -32.28 -40.33 -33.28
C GLY A 110 -31.69 -41.52 -34.02
#